data_AF-A0A645A2G5-F1
#
_entry.id   AF-A0A645A2G5-F1
#
_cell.length_a   1.000
_cell.length_b   1.000
_cell.length_c   1.000
_cell.angle_alpha   90.00
_cell.angle_beta   90.00
_cell.angle_gamma   90.00
#
_symmetry.space_group_name_H-M   'P 1'
#
loop_
_entity.id
_entity.type
_entity.pdbx_description
1 polymer ?
#
loop_
_entity_poly.entity_id
_entity_poly.type
_entity_poly.pdbx_seq_one_letter_code
_entity_poly.pdbx_strand_id
1 'polypeptide(L)'
;MAYIRDEKNMVIGSEGGNDFASTTVAFAHGLETPAFSWIDPDMNKNKDSEYYVGRYYSKTGGVPEIFAKQVPVKEKYKKVFLDSEYSIPLFRLVYNDSVITSYHWLWGTFKIQDEVNNRMMREILYNIPPMYHIDRNEWDKYKTQIKEHNDVWSEFNKKAIKKEMTDFKLLSEDKLVQMSQFGDDLKVVANFSDKEFKYENDNVKPHSLIIYDKSEKTVYQP
;
A
#
# COMPACT_ATOMS: atom_id res chain seq x y z
N MET A 1 -18.99 -4.87 18.25
CA MET A 1 -18.37 -5.89 17.37
C MET A 1 -17.73 -7.03 18.15
N ALA A 2 -17.29 -6.84 19.40
CA ALA A 2 -16.62 -7.86 20.22
C ALA A 2 -17.32 -9.23 20.25
N TYR A 3 -18.66 -9.27 20.36
CA TYR A 3 -19.43 -10.52 20.27
C TYR A 3 -19.09 -11.40 19.07
N ILE A 4 -18.86 -10.82 17.88
CA ILE A 4 -18.52 -11.59 16.66
C ILE A 4 -17.14 -12.22 16.80
N ARG A 5 -16.19 -11.53 17.42
CA ARG A 5 -14.83 -12.04 17.65
C ARG A 5 -14.84 -13.10 18.75
N ASP A 6 -15.44 -12.77 19.88
CA ASP A 6 -15.31 -13.55 21.12
C ASP A 6 -16.25 -14.76 21.15
N GLU A 7 -17.51 -14.60 20.72
CA GLU A 7 -18.50 -15.67 20.77
C GLU A 7 -18.61 -16.46 19.46
N LYS A 8 -18.24 -15.85 18.32
CA LYS A 8 -18.27 -16.51 17.01
C LYS A 8 -16.89 -16.88 16.47
N ASN A 9 -15.80 -16.49 17.14
CA ASN A 9 -14.43 -16.77 16.70
C ASN A 9 -14.15 -16.33 15.26
N MET A 10 -14.73 -15.19 14.85
CA MET A 10 -14.58 -14.66 13.49
C MET A 10 -13.64 -13.45 13.45
N VAL A 11 -12.92 -13.30 12.34
CA VAL A 11 -12.11 -12.10 12.05
C VAL A 11 -13.03 -10.96 11.63
N ILE A 12 -12.82 -9.79 12.22
CA ILE A 12 -13.66 -8.60 11.96
C ILE A 12 -12.86 -7.57 11.18
N GLY A 13 -13.45 -7.09 10.08
CA GLY A 13 -12.94 -5.96 9.32
C GLY A 13 -13.87 -4.75 9.39
N SER A 14 -13.33 -3.57 9.08
CA SER A 14 -14.10 -2.33 8.91
C SER A 14 -13.64 -1.56 7.66
N GLU A 15 -14.42 -0.55 7.26
CA GLU A 15 -14.00 0.41 6.22
C GLU A 15 -13.01 1.43 6.80
N GLY A 16 -13.41 2.11 7.88
CA GLY A 16 -12.53 3.01 8.61
C GLY A 16 -11.69 2.32 9.68
N GLY A 17 -10.79 3.08 10.29
CA GLY A 17 -9.88 2.64 11.35
C GLY A 17 -9.94 3.59 12.53
N ASN A 18 -11.14 4.06 12.90
CA ASN A 18 -11.29 4.89 14.09
C ASN A 18 -10.74 4.15 15.32
N ASP A 19 -9.93 4.83 16.12
CA ASP A 19 -9.13 4.25 17.20
C ASP A 19 -9.95 3.46 18.22
N PHE A 20 -11.17 3.89 18.54
CA PHE A 20 -12.06 3.19 19.47
C PHE A 20 -12.36 1.74 19.03
N ALA A 21 -12.25 1.44 17.73
CA ALA A 21 -12.48 0.12 17.18
C ALA A 21 -11.23 -0.77 17.18
N SER A 22 -10.03 -0.23 17.43
CA SER A 22 -8.74 -0.94 17.36
C SER A 22 -8.66 -2.16 18.27
N THR A 23 -9.36 -2.13 19.39
CA THR A 23 -9.43 -3.25 20.34
C THR A 23 -10.27 -4.42 19.84
N THR A 24 -10.98 -4.27 18.71
CA THR A 24 -12.00 -5.23 18.24
C THR A 24 -11.84 -5.63 16.77
N VAL A 25 -11.39 -4.73 15.90
CA VAL A 25 -11.19 -5.03 14.47
C VAL A 25 -9.78 -5.55 14.22
N ALA A 26 -9.65 -6.52 13.32
CA ALA A 26 -8.37 -7.05 12.89
C ALA A 26 -7.79 -6.28 11.68
N PHE A 27 -8.67 -5.73 10.84
CA PHE A 27 -8.26 -4.95 9.67
C PHE A 27 -9.24 -3.84 9.30
N ALA A 28 -8.73 -2.82 8.59
CA ALA A 28 -9.49 -1.66 8.11
C ALA A 28 -9.16 -1.33 6.64
N HIS A 29 -10.20 -1.21 5.80
CA HIS A 29 -10.08 -0.98 4.36
C HIS A 29 -10.31 0.48 3.94
N GLY A 30 -9.26 1.20 3.53
CA GLY A 30 -9.42 2.53 2.94
C GLY A 30 -8.58 3.62 3.57
N LEU A 31 -7.82 3.29 4.63
CA LEU A 31 -6.97 4.25 5.32
C LEU A 31 -5.79 4.68 4.46
N GLU A 32 -5.21 3.75 3.70
CA GLU A 32 -3.98 4.00 2.95
C GLU A 32 -4.23 4.76 1.64
N THR A 33 -5.41 4.61 1.04
CA THR A 33 -5.85 5.43 -0.08
C THR A 33 -7.38 5.44 -0.07
N PRO A 34 -8.03 6.60 0.20
CA PRO A 34 -9.48 6.69 0.30
C PRO A 34 -10.15 6.64 -1.08
N ALA A 35 -11.47 6.46 -1.09
CA ALA A 35 -12.29 6.40 -2.30
C ALA A 35 -12.51 7.77 -3.00
N PHE A 36 -11.44 8.54 -3.22
CA PHE A 36 -11.53 9.92 -3.73
C PHE A 36 -12.19 10.04 -5.11
N SER A 37 -12.23 8.97 -5.91
CA SER A 37 -12.93 8.98 -7.20
C SER A 37 -14.45 9.11 -7.05
N TRP A 38 -15.03 8.77 -5.89
CA TRP A 38 -16.48 8.88 -5.65
C TRP A 38 -16.99 10.31 -5.63
N ILE A 39 -16.13 11.29 -5.36
CA ILE A 39 -16.48 12.71 -5.31
C ILE A 39 -16.11 13.45 -6.60
N ASP A 40 -15.47 12.79 -7.56
CA ASP A 40 -15.07 13.38 -8.84
C ASP A 40 -15.93 12.85 -9.99
N PRO A 41 -16.83 13.67 -10.58
CA PRO A 41 -17.72 13.26 -11.66
C PRO A 41 -17.01 12.69 -12.90
N ASP A 42 -15.81 13.18 -13.21
CA ASP A 42 -15.05 12.68 -14.36
C ASP A 42 -14.57 11.25 -14.11
N MET A 43 -14.26 10.93 -12.86
CA MET A 43 -13.76 9.62 -12.49
C MET A 43 -14.89 8.60 -12.32
N ASN A 44 -16.01 8.96 -11.68
CA ASN A 44 -17.05 7.98 -11.33
C ASN A 44 -18.25 7.91 -12.31
N LYS A 45 -18.51 8.96 -13.11
CA LYS A 45 -19.73 9.05 -13.93
C LYS A 45 -19.43 9.23 -15.42
N ASN A 46 -18.47 10.09 -15.77
CA ASN A 46 -18.17 10.43 -17.15
C ASN A 46 -17.40 9.32 -17.86
N LYS A 47 -18.08 8.45 -18.62
CA LYS A 47 -17.46 7.31 -19.30
C LYS A 47 -16.49 7.69 -20.41
N ASP A 48 -16.58 8.92 -20.91
CA ASP A 48 -15.73 9.45 -21.97
C ASP A 48 -14.48 10.14 -21.41
N SER A 49 -14.39 10.30 -20.08
CA SER A 49 -13.20 10.82 -19.42
C SER A 49 -12.05 9.80 -19.45
N GLU A 50 -10.83 10.29 -19.69
CA GLU A 50 -9.61 9.51 -19.50
C GLU A 50 -9.45 9.00 -18.05
N TYR A 51 -9.99 9.75 -17.08
CA TYR A 51 -9.92 9.42 -15.65
C TYR A 51 -11.02 8.45 -15.19
N TYR A 52 -11.93 8.06 -16.08
CA TYR A 52 -13.06 7.20 -15.74
C TYR A 52 -12.58 5.86 -15.17
N VAL A 53 -12.91 5.56 -13.91
CA VAL A 53 -12.35 4.41 -13.20
C VAL A 53 -12.83 3.06 -13.71
N GLY A 54 -13.90 3.04 -14.50
CA GLY A 54 -14.46 1.83 -15.11
C GLY A 54 -15.83 1.45 -14.54
N ARG A 55 -16.49 0.50 -15.22
CA ARG A 55 -17.83 0.01 -14.85
C ARG A 55 -17.73 -1.07 -13.77
N TYR A 56 -18.71 -1.08 -12.87
CA TYR A 56 -18.84 -2.12 -11.84
C TYR A 56 -19.35 -3.45 -12.41
N TYR A 57 -20.12 -3.40 -13.50
CA TYR A 57 -20.64 -4.60 -14.15
C TYR A 57 -19.61 -5.25 -15.06
N SER A 58 -19.39 -6.56 -14.88
CA SER A 58 -18.57 -7.39 -15.75
C SER A 58 -19.43 -8.27 -16.65
N LYS A 59 -19.37 -8.05 -17.96
CA LYS A 59 -20.10 -8.87 -18.96
C LYS A 59 -19.59 -10.31 -19.04
N THR A 60 -18.32 -10.52 -18.71
CA THR A 60 -17.63 -11.82 -18.83
C THR A 60 -17.70 -12.63 -17.55
N GLY A 61 -18.22 -12.07 -16.46
CA GLY A 61 -18.16 -12.66 -15.12
C GLY A 61 -16.78 -12.62 -14.45
N GLY A 62 -15.77 -12.06 -15.13
CA GLY A 62 -14.43 -11.81 -14.58
C GLY A 62 -14.35 -10.51 -13.78
N VAL A 63 -13.15 -10.05 -13.47
CA VAL A 63 -12.89 -8.82 -12.71
C VAL A 63 -13.49 -7.62 -13.45
N PRO A 64 -14.39 -6.84 -12.79
CA PRO A 64 -14.91 -5.60 -13.36
C PRO A 64 -13.85 -4.56 -13.74
N GLU A 65 -14.14 -3.77 -14.77
CA GLU A 65 -13.29 -2.64 -15.20
C GLU A 65 -12.96 -1.68 -14.04
N ILE A 66 -13.93 -1.46 -13.14
CA ILE A 66 -13.73 -0.56 -12.00
C ILE A 66 -12.52 -0.97 -11.13
N PHE A 67 -12.12 -2.25 -11.14
CA PHE A 67 -10.93 -2.74 -10.43
C PHE A 67 -9.72 -2.93 -11.37
N ALA A 68 -9.93 -3.52 -12.55
CA ALA A 68 -8.83 -3.91 -13.45
C ALA A 68 -8.31 -2.79 -14.35
N LYS A 69 -9.17 -1.83 -14.74
CA LYS A 69 -8.80 -0.76 -15.68
C LYS A 69 -7.73 0.13 -15.05
N GLN A 70 -6.52 0.13 -15.57
CA GLN A 70 -5.53 1.15 -15.20
C GLN A 70 -6.00 2.52 -15.65
N VAL A 71 -5.86 3.52 -14.78
CA VAL A 71 -6.27 4.89 -15.07
C VAL A 71 -5.19 5.89 -14.65
N PRO A 72 -5.04 7.00 -15.39
CA PRO A 72 -4.39 8.18 -14.83
C PRO A 72 -5.24 8.73 -13.68
N VAL A 73 -4.58 9.46 -12.78
CA VAL A 73 -5.23 10.16 -11.68
C VAL A 73 -4.89 11.63 -11.81
N LYS A 74 -5.90 12.49 -11.60
CA LYS A 74 -5.73 13.95 -11.65
C LYS A 74 -4.67 14.41 -10.65
N GLU A 75 -3.86 15.39 -11.03
CA GLU A 75 -2.70 15.84 -10.24
C GLU A 75 -3.05 16.21 -8.80
N LYS A 76 -4.19 16.89 -8.58
CA LYS A 76 -4.68 17.22 -7.24
C LYS A 76 -4.81 16.01 -6.32
N TYR A 77 -5.14 14.83 -6.85
CA TYR A 77 -5.28 13.60 -6.08
C TYR A 77 -3.95 12.86 -5.93
N LYS A 78 -3.08 12.92 -6.94
CA LYS A 78 -1.70 12.43 -6.81
C LYS A 78 -0.99 13.15 -5.66
N LYS A 79 -1.02 14.49 -5.67
CA LYS A 79 -0.37 15.33 -4.66
C LYS A 79 -0.87 15.09 -3.23
N VAL A 80 -2.17 14.85 -3.07
CA VAL A 80 -2.79 14.69 -1.74
C VAL A 80 -2.70 13.26 -1.21
N PHE A 81 -2.86 12.24 -2.06
CA PHE A 81 -3.05 10.86 -1.60
C PHE A 81 -1.90 9.91 -1.93
N LEU A 82 -1.02 10.25 -2.88
CA LEU A 82 -0.04 9.31 -3.44
C LEU A 82 1.41 9.81 -3.31
N ASP A 83 1.61 11.12 -3.34
CA ASP A 83 2.93 11.76 -3.32
C ASP A 83 3.70 11.41 -2.03
N SER A 84 4.85 10.75 -2.20
CA SER A 84 5.72 10.35 -1.11
C SER A 84 6.22 11.55 -0.30
N GLU A 85 6.41 12.73 -0.91
CA GLU A 85 6.89 13.93 -0.22
C GLU A 85 6.02 14.31 1.01
N TYR A 86 4.71 14.01 0.96
CA TYR A 86 3.73 14.38 2.00
C TYR A 86 3.17 13.17 2.75
N SER A 87 3.59 11.96 2.42
CA SER A 87 3.05 10.74 3.03
C SER A 87 3.80 10.41 4.31
N ILE A 88 3.05 10.25 5.41
CA ILE A 88 3.57 9.85 6.72
C ILE A 88 2.61 8.80 7.31
N PRO A 89 3.10 7.64 7.78
CA PRO A 89 2.26 6.53 8.23
C PRO A 89 1.75 6.71 9.66
N LEU A 90 1.09 7.84 9.96
CA LEU A 90 0.69 8.24 11.33
C LEU A 90 -0.15 7.17 12.05
N PHE A 91 -1.06 6.52 11.34
CA PHE A 91 -1.88 5.46 11.93
C PHE A 91 -1.04 4.23 12.29
N ARG A 92 -0.11 3.83 11.40
CA ARG A 92 0.75 2.66 11.62
C ARG A 92 1.80 2.89 12.70
N LEU A 93 2.28 4.13 12.85
CA LEU A 93 3.15 4.50 13.98
C LEU A 93 2.52 4.18 15.34
N VAL A 94 1.19 4.15 15.44
CA VAL A 94 0.47 3.83 16.67
C VAL A 94 -0.06 2.40 16.68
N TYR A 95 -0.52 1.88 15.53
CA TYR A 95 -1.34 0.67 15.47
C TYR A 95 -0.80 -0.44 14.54
N ASN A 96 0.48 -0.42 14.14
CA ASN A 96 1.00 -1.43 13.21
C ASN A 96 0.88 -2.87 13.73
N ASP A 97 1.00 -3.10 15.03
CA ASP A 97 0.83 -4.39 15.71
C ASP A 97 -0.59 -4.63 16.24
N SER A 98 -1.53 -3.73 15.92
CA SER A 98 -2.90 -3.76 16.40
C SER A 98 -3.92 -3.98 15.27
N VAL A 99 -3.88 -3.14 14.22
CA VAL A 99 -4.86 -3.16 13.13
C VAL A 99 -4.15 -3.16 11.78
N ILE A 100 -4.47 -4.15 10.94
CA ILE A 100 -3.98 -4.20 9.57
C ILE A 100 -4.75 -3.19 8.73
N THR A 101 -4.09 -2.18 8.18
CA THR A 101 -4.71 -1.23 7.25
C THR A 101 -4.43 -1.58 5.80
N SER A 102 -5.40 -1.33 4.91
CA SER A 102 -5.22 -1.47 3.47
C SER A 102 -5.73 -0.26 2.68
N TYR A 103 -5.47 -0.28 1.37
CA TYR A 103 -6.13 0.60 0.42
C TYR A 103 -7.64 0.38 0.39
N HIS A 104 -8.38 1.37 -0.11
CA HIS A 104 -9.77 1.18 -0.48
C HIS A 104 -9.82 0.23 -1.69
N TRP A 105 -10.82 -0.64 -1.76
CA TRP A 105 -10.94 -1.72 -2.75
C TRP A 105 -10.93 -1.25 -4.22
N LEU A 106 -11.17 0.04 -4.48
CA LEU A 106 -11.01 0.61 -5.83
C LEU A 106 -9.56 0.70 -6.30
N TRP A 107 -8.62 0.83 -5.37
CA TRP A 107 -7.24 1.19 -5.63
C TRP A 107 -6.35 -0.02 -5.38
N GLY A 108 -6.49 -1.06 -6.22
CA GLY A 108 -5.54 -2.17 -6.25
C GLY A 108 -4.13 -1.71 -6.63
N THR A 109 -3.12 -2.55 -6.38
CA THR A 109 -1.70 -2.24 -6.59
C THR A 109 -1.42 -1.73 -8.01
N PHE A 110 -2.02 -2.34 -9.02
CA PHE A 110 -1.82 -1.98 -10.42
C PHE A 110 -2.73 -0.86 -10.93
N LYS A 111 -3.66 -0.32 -10.12
CA LYS A 111 -4.77 0.52 -10.63
C LYS A 111 -4.32 1.86 -11.23
N ILE A 112 -3.30 2.48 -10.64
CA ILE A 112 -2.89 3.84 -10.99
C ILE A 112 -1.65 3.75 -11.87
N GLN A 113 -1.81 4.14 -13.14
CA GLN A 113 -0.87 3.81 -14.22
C GLN A 113 0.59 4.16 -13.91
N ASP A 114 0.84 5.35 -13.36
CA ASP A 114 2.21 5.84 -13.14
C ASP A 114 2.66 5.75 -11.66
N GLU A 115 1.95 5.01 -10.83
CA GLU A 115 2.21 4.92 -9.38
C GLU A 115 2.43 3.48 -8.88
N VAL A 116 2.45 2.50 -9.79
CA VAL A 116 2.57 1.07 -9.43
C VAL A 116 3.84 0.81 -8.61
N ASN A 117 4.99 1.30 -9.07
CA ASN A 117 6.28 1.05 -8.42
C ASN A 117 6.37 1.76 -7.06
N ASN A 118 5.98 3.03 -6.99
CA ASN A 118 5.88 3.79 -5.74
C ASN A 118 4.97 3.09 -4.74
N ARG A 119 3.84 2.54 -5.21
CA ARG A 119 2.90 1.80 -4.37
C ARG A 119 3.50 0.52 -3.84
N MET A 120 4.13 -0.30 -4.67
CA MET A 120 4.81 -1.53 -4.23
C MET A 120 5.90 -1.25 -3.20
N MET A 121 6.66 -0.18 -3.37
CA MET A 121 7.64 0.25 -2.36
C MET A 121 6.96 0.69 -1.06
N ARG A 122 5.84 1.43 -1.14
CA ARG A 122 5.06 1.85 0.02
C ARG A 122 4.42 0.67 0.76
N GLU A 123 4.00 -0.37 0.04
CA GLU A 123 3.43 -1.61 0.61
C GLU A 123 4.42 -2.29 1.56
N ILE A 124 5.71 -2.24 1.25
CA ILE A 124 6.77 -2.72 2.15
C ILE A 124 7.09 -1.67 3.23
N LEU A 125 7.37 -0.42 2.84
CA LEU A 125 7.77 0.64 3.77
C LEU A 125 6.77 0.84 4.92
N TYR A 126 5.47 0.79 4.64
CA TYR A 126 4.41 1.01 5.64
C TYR A 126 3.74 -0.30 6.09
N ASN A 127 4.25 -1.47 5.66
CA ASN A 127 3.69 -2.78 5.98
C ASN A 127 2.19 -2.92 5.59
N ILE A 128 1.84 -2.42 4.40
CA ILE A 128 0.48 -2.45 3.85
C ILE A 128 0.32 -3.69 2.98
N PRO A 129 -0.74 -4.50 3.17
CA PRO A 129 -1.00 -5.63 2.28
C PRO A 129 -1.26 -5.19 0.84
N PRO A 130 -0.58 -5.81 -0.16
CA PRO A 130 -0.88 -5.56 -1.55
C PRO A 130 -2.29 -6.03 -1.88
N MET A 131 -2.96 -5.33 -2.80
CA MET A 131 -4.36 -5.57 -3.12
C MET A 131 -4.54 -5.88 -4.60
N TYR A 132 -5.01 -7.10 -4.87
CA TYR A 132 -5.22 -7.61 -6.22
C TYR A 132 -6.66 -8.05 -6.43
N HIS A 133 -7.20 -7.72 -7.60
CA HIS A 133 -8.45 -8.28 -8.10
C HIS A 133 -8.07 -9.21 -9.24
N ILE A 134 -8.31 -10.51 -9.07
CA ILE A 134 -7.73 -11.53 -9.95
C ILE A 134 -8.83 -12.32 -10.63
N ASP A 135 -8.75 -12.37 -11.96
CA ASP A 135 -9.32 -13.44 -12.78
C ASP A 135 -8.21 -14.02 -13.67
N ARG A 136 -8.56 -14.88 -14.63
CA ARG A 136 -7.59 -15.48 -15.54
C ARG A 136 -6.82 -14.44 -16.37
N ASN A 137 -7.49 -13.37 -16.81
CA ASN A 137 -6.88 -12.34 -17.64
C ASN A 137 -5.90 -11.49 -16.83
N GLU A 138 -6.32 -11.03 -15.64
CA GLU A 138 -5.47 -10.24 -14.75
C GLU A 138 -4.30 -11.07 -14.22
N TRP A 139 -4.52 -12.36 -13.94
CA TRP A 139 -3.44 -13.29 -13.58
C TRP A 139 -2.42 -13.44 -14.70
N ASP A 140 -2.85 -13.70 -15.93
CA ASP A 140 -1.90 -13.86 -17.04
C ASP A 140 -1.13 -12.58 -17.35
N LYS A 141 -1.73 -11.42 -17.07
CA LYS A 141 -1.09 -10.11 -17.20
C LYS A 141 -0.05 -9.84 -16.11
N TYR A 142 -0.36 -10.13 -14.84
CA TYR A 142 0.40 -9.64 -13.70
C TYR A 142 1.09 -10.72 -12.84
N LYS A 143 0.92 -12.01 -13.13
CA LYS A 143 1.44 -13.12 -12.28
C LYS A 143 2.90 -13.00 -11.90
N THR A 144 3.76 -12.55 -12.82
CA THR A 144 5.20 -12.40 -12.54
C THR A 144 5.42 -11.30 -11.50
N GLN A 145 4.88 -10.11 -11.73
CA GLN A 145 5.00 -8.97 -10.80
C GLN A 145 4.33 -9.26 -9.44
N ILE A 146 3.15 -9.90 -9.44
CA ILE A 146 2.46 -10.32 -8.21
C ILE A 146 3.35 -11.26 -7.41
N LYS A 147 3.92 -12.28 -8.07
CA LYS A 147 4.75 -13.27 -7.38
C LYS A 147 6.02 -12.64 -6.82
N GLU A 148 6.77 -11.90 -7.65
CA GLU A 148 8.03 -11.26 -7.25
C GLU A 148 7.82 -10.27 -6.10
N HIS A 149 6.79 -9.43 -6.18
CA HIS A 149 6.45 -8.51 -5.10
C HIS A 149 6.00 -9.26 -3.83
N ASN A 150 5.10 -10.25 -3.97
CA ASN A 150 4.60 -11.01 -2.83
C ASN A 150 5.69 -11.82 -2.13
N ASP A 151 6.65 -12.39 -2.85
CA ASP A 151 7.76 -13.16 -2.27
C ASP A 151 8.58 -12.27 -1.31
N VAL A 152 8.84 -11.00 -1.69
CA VAL A 152 9.54 -10.04 -0.82
C VAL A 152 8.62 -9.52 0.29
N TRP A 153 7.43 -9.03 -0.06
CA TRP A 153 6.51 -8.42 0.88
C TRP A 153 6.05 -9.39 1.97
N SER A 154 5.73 -10.64 1.61
CA SER A 154 5.20 -11.61 2.57
C SER A 154 6.26 -12.06 3.59
N GLU A 155 7.52 -12.22 3.18
CA GLU A 155 8.62 -12.53 4.10
C GLU A 155 8.90 -11.37 5.06
N PHE A 156 8.84 -10.13 4.57
CA PHE A 156 8.89 -8.95 5.41
C PHE A 156 7.71 -8.86 6.39
N ASN A 157 6.48 -8.98 5.89
CA ASN A 157 5.25 -8.83 6.66
C ASN A 157 5.15 -9.86 7.81
N LYS A 158 5.54 -11.12 7.58
CA LYS A 158 5.58 -12.17 8.63
C LYS A 158 6.35 -11.72 9.87
N LYS A 159 7.37 -10.86 9.69
CA LYS A 159 8.21 -10.31 10.76
C LYS A 159 7.65 -8.99 11.31
N ALA A 160 7.14 -8.12 10.43
CA ALA A 160 6.68 -6.78 10.78
C ALA A 160 5.27 -6.73 11.42
N ILE A 161 4.38 -7.67 11.09
CA ILE A 161 2.94 -7.57 11.42
C ILE A 161 2.62 -7.61 12.93
N LYS A 162 3.54 -8.12 13.75
CA LYS A 162 3.38 -8.18 15.23
C LYS A 162 4.31 -7.22 15.97
N LYS A 163 4.96 -6.30 15.25
CA LYS A 163 5.92 -5.36 15.83
C LYS A 163 5.35 -3.96 15.79
N GLU A 164 5.52 -3.20 16.85
CA GLU A 164 5.30 -1.76 16.83
C GLU A 164 6.17 -1.13 15.74
N MET A 165 5.64 -0.14 15.01
CA MET A 165 6.46 0.71 14.14
C MET A 165 7.11 1.79 15.02
N THR A 166 8.31 1.50 15.50
CA THR A 166 8.99 2.26 16.56
C THR A 166 9.64 3.56 16.09
N ASP A 167 9.90 3.71 14.79
CA ASP A 167 10.51 4.92 14.24
C ASP A 167 10.08 5.15 12.78
N PHE A 168 10.04 6.42 12.39
CA PHE A 168 9.87 6.85 11.00
C PHE A 168 10.68 8.11 10.75
N LYS A 169 11.46 8.14 9.65
CA LYS A 169 12.32 9.27 9.30
C LYS A 169 12.21 9.65 7.84
N LEU A 170 12.20 10.96 7.60
CA LEU A 170 12.51 11.55 6.30
C LEU A 170 14.02 11.78 6.28
N LEU A 171 14.73 11.10 5.38
CA LEU A 171 16.20 11.06 5.35
C LEU A 171 16.80 12.07 4.36
N SER A 172 16.04 12.51 3.37
CA SER A 172 16.44 13.51 2.38
C SER A 172 15.66 14.82 2.54
N GLU A 173 16.25 15.94 2.09
CA GLU A 173 15.61 17.27 2.16
C GLU A 173 14.33 17.36 1.33
N ASP A 174 14.29 16.67 0.18
CA ASP A 174 13.11 16.53 -0.68
C ASP A 174 12.07 15.52 -0.15
N LYS A 175 12.36 14.87 0.99
CA LYS A 175 11.49 13.89 1.68
C LYS A 175 11.17 12.62 0.87
N LEU A 176 11.86 12.42 -0.25
CA LEU A 176 11.68 11.25 -1.13
C LEU A 176 12.48 10.04 -0.66
N VAL A 177 13.37 10.18 0.31
CA VAL A 177 14.01 9.05 0.98
C VAL A 177 13.44 8.92 2.38
N GLN A 178 12.85 7.76 2.65
CA GLN A 178 12.09 7.52 3.87
C GLN A 178 12.55 6.22 4.55
N MET A 179 12.40 6.18 5.87
CA MET A 179 12.73 5.01 6.66
C MET A 179 11.60 4.69 7.63
N SER A 180 11.26 3.42 7.77
CA SER A 180 10.44 2.89 8.85
C SER A 180 11.21 1.82 9.63
N GLN A 181 11.00 1.79 10.94
CA GLN A 181 11.56 0.77 11.83
C GLN A 181 10.45 0.05 12.57
N PHE A 182 10.60 -1.27 12.73
CA PHE A 182 9.66 -2.15 13.39
C PHE A 182 10.39 -2.91 14.50
N GLY A 183 10.05 -2.62 15.75
CA GLY A 183 10.83 -3.07 16.91
C GLY A 183 12.28 -2.59 16.86
N ASP A 184 13.23 -3.45 17.25
CA ASP A 184 14.65 -3.09 17.39
C ASP A 184 15.52 -3.49 16.19
N ASP A 185 15.03 -4.39 15.33
CA ASP A 185 15.88 -5.18 14.43
C ASP A 185 15.40 -5.25 12.98
N LEU A 186 14.23 -4.68 12.66
CA LEU A 186 13.69 -4.66 11.30
C LEU A 186 13.51 -3.21 10.83
N LYS A 187 14.14 -2.85 9.72
CA LYS A 187 14.12 -1.49 9.17
C LYS A 187 13.99 -1.52 7.65
N VAL A 188 13.27 -0.57 7.08
CA VAL A 188 13.16 -0.39 5.63
C VAL A 188 13.62 1.01 5.28
N VAL A 189 14.51 1.16 4.31
CA VAL A 189 14.87 2.46 3.72
C VAL A 189 14.46 2.45 2.26
N ALA A 190 13.54 3.34 1.89
CA ALA A 190 13.00 3.47 0.54
C ALA A 190 13.41 4.80 -0.09
N ASN A 191 13.85 4.76 -1.35
CA ASN A 191 14.24 5.91 -2.13
C ASN A 191 13.30 6.06 -3.34
N PHE A 192 12.36 7.00 -3.23
CA PHE A 192 11.40 7.34 -4.29
C PHE A 192 11.94 8.38 -5.28
N SER A 193 13.17 8.85 -5.11
CA SER A 193 13.77 9.87 -5.97
C SER A 193 14.47 9.27 -7.19
N ASP A 194 14.83 10.13 -8.14
CA ASP A 194 15.63 9.78 -9.32
C ASP A 194 17.15 9.74 -9.04
N LYS A 195 17.58 9.92 -7.79
CA LYS A 195 18.99 10.02 -7.40
C LYS A 195 19.37 8.93 -6.41
N GLU A 196 20.58 8.42 -6.54
CA GLU A 196 21.13 7.50 -5.53
C GLU A 196 21.27 8.22 -4.19
N PHE A 197 20.91 7.53 -3.10
CA PHE A 197 21.03 8.05 -1.74
C PHE A 197 21.95 7.15 -0.92
N LYS A 198 22.95 7.75 -0.26
CA LYS A 198 23.85 7.02 0.62
C LYS A 198 23.25 6.95 2.02
N TYR A 199 22.91 5.75 2.48
CA TYR A 199 22.46 5.48 3.84
C TYR A 199 23.49 4.59 4.55
N GLU A 200 24.14 5.14 5.57
CA GLU A 200 25.27 4.49 6.26
C GLU A 200 26.36 4.05 5.26
N ASN A 201 26.55 2.73 5.10
CA ASN A 201 27.53 2.12 4.19
C ASN A 201 26.92 1.62 2.88
N ASP A 202 25.60 1.76 2.68
CA ASP A 202 24.90 1.27 1.49
C ASP A 202 24.44 2.43 0.60
N ASN A 203 24.34 2.12 -0.69
CA ASN A 203 23.75 3.00 -1.68
C ASN A 203 22.34 2.50 -2.01
N VAL A 204 21.33 3.29 -1.65
CA VAL A 204 19.93 3.04 -2.01
C VAL A 204 19.68 3.63 -3.39
N LYS A 205 19.53 2.77 -4.40
CA LYS A 205 19.33 3.18 -5.79
C LYS A 205 18.02 3.97 -5.96
N PRO A 206 17.91 4.80 -7.01
CA PRO A 206 16.63 5.41 -7.41
C PRO A 206 15.52 4.36 -7.51
N HIS A 207 14.32 4.71 -7.08
CA HIS A 207 13.11 3.87 -7.17
C HIS A 207 13.31 2.44 -6.61
N SER A 208 13.99 2.34 -5.48
CA SER A 208 14.28 1.07 -4.81
C SER A 208 14.25 1.20 -3.30
N LEU A 209 14.27 0.07 -2.59
CA LEU A 209 14.40 0.03 -1.14
C LEU A 209 15.36 -1.06 -0.68
N ILE A 210 15.85 -0.92 0.54
CA ILE A 210 16.61 -1.93 1.27
C ILE A 210 15.87 -2.27 2.55
N ILE A 211 15.58 -3.55 2.75
CA ILE A 211 15.10 -4.12 4.01
C ILE A 211 16.33 -4.59 4.78
N TYR A 212 16.49 -4.09 5.99
CA TYR A 212 17.50 -4.52 6.95
C TYR A 212 16.81 -5.37 8.02
N ASP A 213 17.18 -6.63 8.10
CA ASP A 213 16.71 -7.56 9.13
C ASP A 213 17.94 -8.10 9.88
N LYS A 214 18.24 -7.49 11.02
CA LYS A 214 19.48 -7.74 11.78
C LYS A 214 20.72 -7.55 10.89
N SER A 215 21.40 -8.65 10.55
CA SER A 215 22.58 -8.67 9.68
C SER A 215 22.24 -8.93 8.22
N GLU A 216 21.02 -9.36 7.91
CA GLU A 216 20.59 -9.64 6.54
C GLU A 216 20.06 -8.37 5.88
N LYS A 217 20.30 -8.28 4.56
CA LYS A 217 19.81 -7.18 3.73
C LYS A 217 19.12 -7.73 2.50
N THR A 218 17.96 -7.21 2.18
CA THR A 218 17.24 -7.51 0.94
C THR A 218 17.06 -6.21 0.17
N VAL A 219 17.64 -6.15 -1.03
CA VAL A 219 17.39 -5.04 -1.97
C VAL A 219 16.16 -5.40 -2.78
N TYR A 220 15.24 -4.45 -2.90
CA TYR A 220 14.02 -4.61 -3.68
C TYR A 220 13.82 -3.42 -4.61
N GLN A 221 13.50 -3.72 -5.86
CA GLN A 221 13.14 -2.75 -6.88
C GLN A 221 11.98 -3.36 -7.67
N PRO A 222 10.79 -2.73 -7.64
CA PRO A 222 9.62 -3.17 -8.42
C PRO A 222 9.84 -3.18 -9.94
#